data_AF-A0A1G9TM44-F1
#
_entry.id   AF-A0A1G9TM44-F1
#
_cell.length_a   1.000
_cell.length_b   1.000
_cell.length_c   1.000
_cell.angle_alpha   90.00
_cell.angle_beta   90.00
_cell.angle_gamma   90.00
#
_symmetry.space_group_name_H-M   'P 1'
#
loop_
_entity.id
_entity.type
_entity.pdbx_description
1 polymer ?
#
loop_
_entity_poly.entity_id
_entity_poly.type
_entity_poly.pdbx_seq_one_letter_code
_entity_poly.pdbx_strand_id
1 'polypeptide(L)'
;MPSLTSVVGAATATFSAALVVAPRVLIGPTGMPDTAQTRALVRALGARDAVSGLAMLTAPGGRIRDLAAAARVLSDCADAAVLPSAVPDRGRAAALGVSAAAWGALALAAAVLDRRAGR
;
A
#
# COMPACT_ATOMS: atom_id res chain seq x y z
N MET A 1 8.20 -7.89 21.09
CA MET A 1 7.97 -6.64 20.34
C MET A 1 7.36 -7.00 18.99
N PRO A 2 6.38 -6.24 18.47
CA PRO A 2 5.85 -6.49 17.13
C PRO A 2 7.00 -6.41 16.11
N SER A 3 6.96 -7.26 15.09
CA SER A 3 7.95 -7.22 14.02
C SER A 3 7.77 -5.93 13.20
N LEU A 4 8.82 -5.46 12.53
CA LEU A 4 8.71 -4.30 11.64
C LEU A 4 7.67 -4.53 10.54
N THR A 5 7.63 -5.74 9.97
CA THR A 5 6.61 -6.14 8.99
C THR A 5 5.20 -6.04 9.56
N SER A 6 4.99 -6.44 10.82
CA SER A 6 3.67 -6.29 11.45
C SER A 6 3.30 -4.82 11.65
N VAL A 7 4.25 -3.96 12.03
CA VAL A 7 4.00 -2.51 12.17
C VAL A 7 3.65 -1.88 10.82
N VAL A 8 4.41 -2.19 9.76
CA VAL A 8 4.10 -1.72 8.41
C VAL A 8 2.75 -2.27 7.94
N GLY A 9 2.44 -3.53 8.25
CA GLY A 9 1.15 -4.16 7.97
C GLY A 9 -0.02 -3.41 8.61
N ALA A 10 0.12 -3.03 9.89
CA ALA A 10 -0.88 -2.20 10.57
C ALA A 10 -1.06 -0.83 9.92
N ALA A 11 0.04 -0.16 9.55
CA ALA A 11 0.00 1.13 8.88
C ALA A 11 -0.70 1.04 7.51
N THR A 12 -0.34 0.03 6.70
CA THR A 12 -1.01 -0.26 5.43
C THR A 12 -2.49 -0.54 5.65
N ALA A 13 -2.85 -1.46 6.54
CA ALA A 13 -4.24 -1.81 6.79
C ALA A 13 -5.09 -0.61 7.21
N THR A 14 -4.55 0.24 8.07
CA THR A 14 -5.23 1.44 8.57
C THR A 14 -5.44 2.46 7.45
N PHE A 15 -4.38 2.79 6.70
CA PHE A 15 -4.47 3.73 5.59
C PHE A 15 -5.43 3.24 4.51
N SER A 16 -5.33 1.96 4.15
CA SER A 16 -6.14 1.36 3.10
C SER A 16 -7.61 1.22 3.51
N ALA A 17 -7.91 0.96 4.79
CA ALA A 17 -9.27 1.05 5.31
C ALA A 17 -9.84 2.47 5.19
N ALA A 18 -9.02 3.51 5.42
CA ALA A 18 -9.44 4.89 5.19
C ALA A 18 -9.78 5.14 3.72
N LEU A 19 -9.08 4.53 2.76
CA LEU A 19 -9.42 4.62 1.32
C LEU A 19 -10.74 3.93 0.98
N VAL A 20 -11.07 2.82 1.65
CA VAL A 20 -12.37 2.12 1.47
C VAL A 20 -13.52 2.99 1.97
N VAL A 21 -13.37 3.59 3.15
CA VAL A 21 -14.43 4.40 3.77
C VAL A 21 -14.54 5.78 3.10
N ALA A 22 -13.40 6.43 2.89
CA ALA A 22 -13.27 7.80 2.43
C ALA A 22 -12.30 7.89 1.23
N PRO A 23 -12.72 7.47 0.01
CA PRO A 23 -11.85 7.46 -1.17
C PRO A 23 -11.29 8.84 -1.54
N ARG A 24 -11.94 9.91 -1.07
CA ARG A 24 -11.46 11.30 -1.22
C ARG A 24 -10.08 11.56 -0.62
N VAL A 25 -9.64 10.74 0.33
CA VAL A 25 -8.30 10.80 0.92
C VAL A 25 -7.22 10.64 -0.16
N LEU A 26 -7.45 9.84 -1.19
CA LEU A 26 -6.53 9.69 -2.33
C LEU A 26 -6.93 10.56 -3.53
N ILE A 27 -8.23 10.68 -3.82
CA ILE A 27 -8.72 11.42 -4.99
C ILE A 27 -8.36 12.92 -4.90
N GLY A 28 -8.50 13.53 -3.72
CA GLY A 28 -8.24 14.95 -3.52
C GLY A 28 -6.80 15.35 -3.82
N PRO A 29 -5.80 14.75 -3.14
CA PRO A 29 -4.38 15.06 -3.37
C PRO A 29 -3.90 14.77 -4.79
N THR A 30 -4.44 13.73 -5.44
CA THR A 30 -4.08 13.38 -6.82
C THR A 30 -4.75 14.28 -7.84
N GLY A 31 -5.85 14.96 -7.50
CA GLY A 31 -6.63 15.74 -8.47
C GLY A 31 -7.36 14.88 -9.49
N MET A 32 -7.54 13.58 -9.23
CA MET A 32 -8.36 12.72 -10.06
C MET A 32 -9.83 13.20 -10.02
N PRO A 33 -10.60 13.04 -11.11
CA PRO A 33 -12.03 13.34 -11.10
C PRO A 33 -12.77 12.48 -10.05
N ASP A 34 -13.57 13.11 -9.18
CA ASP A 34 -14.39 12.40 -8.16
C ASP A 34 -15.66 11.80 -8.78
N THR A 35 -15.47 10.77 -9.61
CA THR A 35 -16.54 10.01 -10.27
C THR A 35 -16.86 8.72 -9.50
N ALA A 36 -17.99 8.09 -9.82
CA ALA A 36 -18.34 6.79 -9.23
C ALA A 36 -17.28 5.72 -9.55
N GLN A 37 -16.73 5.75 -10.76
CA GLN A 37 -15.69 4.85 -11.25
C GLN A 37 -14.38 5.05 -10.49
N THR A 38 -13.94 6.31 -10.32
CA THR A 38 -12.73 6.62 -9.53
C THR A 38 -12.90 6.18 -8.07
N ARG A 39 -14.07 6.44 -7.45
CA ARG A 39 -14.34 5.98 -6.09
C ARG A 39 -14.34 4.46 -5.98
N ALA A 40 -14.92 3.75 -6.94
CA ALA A 40 -14.92 2.29 -6.97
C ALA A 40 -13.49 1.73 -7.08
N LEU A 41 -12.67 2.30 -7.97
CA LEU A 41 -11.26 1.93 -8.11
C LEU A 41 -10.50 2.14 -6.80
N VAL A 42 -10.59 3.32 -6.19
CA VAL A 42 -9.89 3.62 -4.94
C VAL A 42 -10.34 2.70 -3.80
N ARG A 43 -11.63 2.36 -3.72
CA ARG A 43 -12.13 1.38 -2.75
C ARG A 43 -11.58 -0.02 -3.02
N ALA A 44 -11.47 -0.45 -4.27
CA ALA A 44 -10.89 -1.74 -4.62
C ALA A 44 -9.39 -1.83 -4.25
N LEU A 45 -8.63 -0.75 -4.53
CA LEU A 45 -7.23 -0.61 -4.10
C LEU A 45 -7.12 -0.66 -2.57
N GLY A 46 -7.94 0.12 -1.86
CA GLY A 46 -8.00 0.11 -0.41
C GLY A 46 -8.36 -1.28 0.16
N ALA A 47 -9.30 -2.00 -0.45
CA ALA A 47 -9.71 -3.32 0.05
C ALA A 47 -8.58 -4.36 -0.10
N ARG A 48 -7.93 -4.44 -1.27
CA ARG A 48 -6.81 -5.39 -1.48
C ARG A 48 -5.61 -5.07 -0.56
N ASP A 49 -5.32 -3.79 -0.36
CA ASP A 49 -4.18 -3.37 0.46
C ASP A 49 -4.49 -3.54 1.96
N ALA A 50 -5.75 -3.37 2.36
CA ALA A 50 -6.19 -3.70 3.71
C ALA A 50 -6.00 -5.19 4.01
N VAL A 51 -6.36 -6.08 3.06
CA VAL A 51 -6.16 -7.52 3.20
C VAL A 51 -4.68 -7.89 3.29
N SER A 52 -3.83 -7.34 2.41
CA SER A 52 -2.39 -7.63 2.46
C SER A 52 -1.73 -7.07 3.73
N GLY A 53 -2.11 -5.86 4.17
CA GLY A 53 -1.66 -5.26 5.42
C GLY A 53 -2.08 -6.07 6.65
N LEU A 54 -3.33 -6.56 6.70
CA LEU A 54 -3.80 -7.46 7.76
C LEU A 54 -3.02 -8.77 7.76
N ALA A 55 -2.74 -9.36 6.59
CA ALA A 55 -1.93 -10.56 6.50
C ALA A 55 -0.48 -10.33 7.01
N MET A 56 0.14 -9.18 6.69
CA MET A 56 1.45 -8.80 7.23
C MET A 56 1.41 -8.59 8.76
N LEU A 57 0.30 -8.03 9.26
CA LEU A 57 0.08 -7.76 10.68
C LEU A 57 -0.08 -9.04 11.49
N THR A 58 -0.93 -9.97 11.04
CA THR A 58 -1.38 -11.11 11.84
C THR A 58 -0.67 -12.42 11.55
N ALA A 59 0.00 -12.57 10.40
CA ALA A 59 0.70 -13.80 10.07
C ALA A 59 1.90 -14.03 11.00
N PRO A 60 2.13 -15.29 11.43
CA PRO A 60 3.35 -15.63 12.16
C PRO A 60 4.59 -15.41 11.28
N GLY A 61 5.74 -15.23 11.92
CA GLY A 61 7.01 -15.09 11.23
C GLY A 61 7.34 -16.26 10.30
N GLY A 62 8.09 -15.97 9.23
CA GLY A 62 8.45 -16.93 8.20
C GLY A 62 7.63 -16.79 6.92
N ARG A 63 7.51 -17.91 6.18
CA ARG A 63 7.13 -17.91 4.75
C ARG A 63 5.79 -17.22 4.45
N ILE A 64 4.78 -17.34 5.32
CA ILE A 64 3.47 -16.74 5.08
C ILE A 64 3.56 -15.22 5.15
N ARG A 65 4.19 -14.67 6.21
CA ARG A 65 4.37 -13.22 6.36
C ARG A 65 5.27 -12.66 5.26
N ASP A 66 6.28 -13.41 4.84
CA ASP A 66 7.15 -13.02 3.72
C ASP A 66 6.39 -12.92 2.39
N LEU A 67 5.49 -13.87 2.11
CA LEU A 67 4.64 -13.82 0.92
C LEU A 67 3.66 -12.65 0.97
N ALA A 68 3.09 -12.36 2.14
CA ALA A 68 2.23 -11.18 2.33
C ALA A 68 3.00 -9.88 2.06
N ALA A 69 4.21 -9.75 2.61
CA ALA A 69 5.09 -8.61 2.36
C ALA A 69 5.49 -8.50 0.87
N ALA A 70 5.84 -9.62 0.23
CA ALA A 70 6.18 -9.63 -1.19
C ALA A 70 4.99 -9.21 -2.08
N ALA A 71 3.79 -9.71 -1.79
CA ALA A 71 2.58 -9.30 -2.49
C ALA A 71 2.32 -7.79 -2.33
N ARG A 72 2.56 -7.23 -1.14
CA ARG A 72 2.44 -5.79 -0.89
C ARG A 72 3.46 -4.99 -1.72
N VAL A 73 4.73 -5.37 -1.67
CA VAL A 73 5.81 -4.73 -2.44
C VAL A 73 5.51 -4.74 -3.94
N LEU A 74 5.09 -5.88 -4.48
CA LEU A 74 4.74 -5.99 -5.90
C LEU A 74 3.51 -5.15 -6.27
N SER A 75 2.52 -5.05 -5.38
CA SER A 75 1.35 -4.18 -5.58
C SER A 75 1.76 -2.71 -5.63
N ASP A 76 2.64 -2.28 -4.72
CA ASP A 76 3.17 -0.91 -4.69
C ASP A 76 4.02 -0.57 -5.92
N CYS A 77 4.82 -1.52 -6.41
CA CYS A 77 5.56 -1.36 -7.65
C CYS A 77 4.62 -1.20 -8.85
N ALA A 78 3.56 -2.02 -8.92
CA ALA A 78 2.55 -1.91 -9.96
C ALA A 78 1.82 -0.56 -9.90
N ASP A 79 1.47 -0.11 -8.69
CA ASP A 79 0.80 1.17 -8.49
C ASP A 79 1.69 2.35 -8.90
N ALA A 80 2.96 2.32 -8.51
CA ALA A 80 3.95 3.32 -8.88
C ALA A 80 4.16 3.40 -10.40
N ALA A 81 4.08 2.25 -11.10
CA ALA A 81 4.25 2.18 -12.55
C ALA A 81 3.00 2.59 -13.32
N VAL A 82 1.80 2.27 -12.81
CA VAL A 82 0.54 2.38 -13.57
C VAL A 82 -0.26 3.62 -13.17
N LEU A 83 -0.48 3.86 -11.87
CA LEU A 83 -1.44 4.88 -11.41
C LEU A 83 -1.06 6.33 -11.77
N PRO A 84 0.22 6.74 -11.82
CA PRO A 84 0.59 8.08 -12.27
C PRO A 84 0.06 8.44 -13.66
N SER A 85 -0.12 7.46 -14.56
CA SER A 85 -0.65 7.69 -15.91
C SER A 85 -2.12 8.15 -15.93
N ALA A 86 -2.85 7.90 -14.84
CA ALA A 86 -4.24 8.31 -14.70
C ALA A 86 -4.40 9.70 -14.05
N VAL A 87 -3.30 10.35 -13.66
CA VAL A 87 -3.31 11.65 -12.96
C VAL A 87 -3.08 12.80 -13.96
N PRO A 88 -4.00 13.78 -14.07
CA PRO A 88 -3.89 14.85 -15.06
C PRO A 88 -2.68 15.78 -14.86
N ASP A 89 -2.37 16.11 -13.60
CA ASP A 89 -1.26 17.00 -13.25
C ASP A 89 0.04 16.21 -13.08
N ARG A 90 1.10 16.62 -13.79
CA ARG A 90 2.39 15.90 -13.78
C ARG A 90 3.07 15.91 -12.42
N GLY A 91 2.95 16.98 -11.65
CA GLY A 91 3.54 17.08 -10.31
C GLY A 91 2.86 16.10 -9.35
N ARG A 92 1.52 16.06 -9.37
CA ARG A 92 0.72 15.12 -8.59
C ARG A 92 0.91 13.67 -9.05
N ALA A 93 1.07 13.43 -10.35
CA ALA A 93 1.39 12.11 -10.90
C ALA A 93 2.72 11.60 -10.36
N ALA A 94 3.77 12.42 -10.40
CA ALA A 94 5.08 12.09 -9.84
C ALA A 94 5.00 11.84 -8.33
N ALA A 95 4.28 12.70 -7.58
CA ALA A 95 4.08 12.53 -6.15
C ALA A 95 3.36 11.21 -5.81
N LEU A 96 2.34 10.82 -6.59
CA LEU A 96 1.65 9.54 -6.43
C LEU A 96 2.60 8.36 -6.68
N GLY A 97 3.38 8.41 -7.77
CA GLY A 97 4.34 7.36 -8.11
C GLY A 97 5.41 7.18 -7.04
N VAL A 98 5.99 8.29 -6.56
CA VAL A 98 6.97 8.28 -5.46
C VAL A 98 6.34 7.77 -4.17
N SER A 99 5.10 8.16 -3.86
CA SER A 99 4.40 7.70 -2.66
C SER A 99 4.17 6.18 -2.67
N ALA A 100 3.70 5.63 -3.79
CA ALA A 100 3.52 4.19 -3.96
C ALA A 100 4.87 3.45 -3.84
N ALA A 101 5.91 3.94 -4.53
CA ALA A 101 7.25 3.36 -4.44
C ALA A 101 7.82 3.40 -3.01
N ALA A 102 7.55 4.46 -2.25
CA ALA A 102 7.98 4.60 -0.86
C ALA A 102 7.30 3.57 0.07
N TRP A 103 6.00 3.32 -0.11
CA TRP A 103 5.31 2.24 0.61
C TRP A 103 5.91 0.86 0.29
N GLY A 104 6.19 0.59 -0.98
CA GLY A 104 6.81 -0.66 -1.40
C GLY A 104 8.22 -0.84 -0.82
N ALA A 105 9.03 0.22 -0.87
CA ALA A 105 10.37 0.23 -0.26
C ALA A 105 10.32 0.02 1.25
N LEU A 106 9.35 0.64 1.95
CA LEU A 106 9.16 0.47 3.38
C LEU A 106 8.76 -0.97 3.75
N ALA A 107 7.82 -1.57 3.01
CA ALA A 107 7.41 -2.95 3.20
C ALA A 107 8.58 -3.94 2.95
N LEU A 108 9.36 -3.71 1.89
CA LEU A 108 10.55 -4.49 1.57
C LEU A 108 11.61 -4.37 2.68
N ALA A 109 11.92 -3.15 3.10
CA ALA A 109 12.91 -2.90 4.14
C ALA A 109 12.51 -3.57 5.46
N ALA A 110 11.24 -3.47 5.86
CA ALA A 110 10.73 -4.12 7.06
C ALA A 110 10.88 -5.65 7.00
N ALA A 111 10.50 -6.28 5.88
CA ALA A 111 10.65 -7.73 5.69
C ALA A 111 12.11 -8.18 5.70
N VAL A 112 13.01 -7.45 5.02
CA VAL A 112 14.44 -7.76 5.00
C VAL A 112 15.06 -7.63 6.39
N LEU A 113 14.71 -6.58 7.14
CA LEU A 113 15.25 -6.34 8.48
C LEU A 113 14.74 -7.37 9.49
N ASP A 114 13.46 -7.75 9.42
CA ASP A 114 12.94 -8.81 10.29
C ASP A 114 13.56 -10.17 9.98
N ARG A 115 13.73 -10.53 8.69
CA ARG A 115 14.45 -11.76 8.32
C ARG A 115 15.89 -11.77 8.82
N ARG A 116 16.62 -10.64 8.72
CA ARG A 116 17.99 -10.52 9.25
C ARG A 116 18.04 -10.64 10.76
N ALA A 117 16.98 -10.23 11.46
CA ALA A 117 16.86 -10.35 12.91
C ALA A 117 16.30 -11.72 13.37
N GLY A 118 16.05 -12.66 12.45
CA GLY A 118 15.46 -13.97 12.76
C GLY A 118 14.02 -13.89 13.28
N ARG A 119 13.27 -12.85 12.88
CA ARG A 119 11.91 -12.59 13.35
C ARG A 119 10.84 -13.00 12.36
#